data_AF-A0A1B9EW95-F1
#
_entry.id   AF-A0A1B9EW95-F1
#
_cell.length_a   1.000
_cell.length_b   1.000
_cell.length_c   1.000
_cell.angle_alpha   90.00
_cell.angle_beta   90.00
_cell.angle_gamma   90.00
#
_symmetry.space_group_name_H-M   'P 1'
#
loop_
_entity.id
_entity.type
_entity.pdbx_description
1 polymer ?
#
loop_
_entity_poly.entity_id
_entity_poly.type
_entity_poly.pdbx_seq_one_letter_code
_entity_poly.pdbx_strand_id
1 'polypeptide(L)'
;MTTGETALQPGEFEHYLDEIFATSKRRIAYLGKHGTISGAPQIVALPPHIKAVQFNSGNVPMPIQDCFNSDYAYPNEQQASTNNTNVDQALDRYNTHAITDDDFDAFIDSQDDQNKAAFNASQDRTNQTLKNLGHEHPEWQEQIVNLFQESSNFLLGSLVWGGVYSAMESMRTIKRVVPVIPEASGNIAAYFKNQL
;
A
#
# COMPACT_ATOMS: atom_id res chain seq x y z
N MET A 1 29.25 -32.78 -6.27
CA MET A 1 29.26 -31.74 -7.33
C MET A 1 27.82 -31.39 -7.59
N THR A 2 27.34 -30.30 -6.99
CA THR A 2 25.95 -29.81 -7.09
C THR A 2 25.81 -29.03 -8.40
N THR A 3 25.01 -29.57 -9.31
CA THR A 3 24.64 -28.93 -10.57
C THR A 3 23.63 -27.81 -10.31
N GLY A 4 24.09 -26.57 -10.50
CA GLY A 4 23.33 -25.37 -10.87
C GLY A 4 21.96 -25.15 -10.24
N GLU A 5 21.91 -24.52 -9.06
CA GLU A 5 20.75 -23.71 -8.70
C GLU A 5 20.72 -22.51 -9.66
N THR A 6 19.63 -22.43 -10.42
CA THR A 6 19.44 -21.58 -11.59
C THR A 6 19.34 -20.11 -11.19
N ALA A 7 20.50 -19.43 -11.14
CA ALA A 7 20.57 -17.98 -11.12
C ALA A 7 19.72 -17.37 -12.25
N LEU A 8 19.11 -16.22 -11.96
CA LEU A 8 18.41 -15.38 -12.93
C LEU A 8 19.27 -15.17 -14.18
N GLN A 9 18.65 -15.21 -15.36
CA GLN A 9 19.33 -14.88 -16.60
C GLN A 9 19.75 -13.40 -16.59
N PRO A 10 20.80 -13.03 -17.35
CA PRO A 10 21.23 -11.64 -17.45
C PRO A 10 20.07 -10.69 -17.80
N GLY A 11 19.84 -9.67 -16.96
CA GLY A 11 18.78 -8.68 -17.15
C GLY A 11 17.41 -9.05 -16.58
N GLU A 12 17.20 -10.31 -16.16
CA GLU A 12 15.92 -10.70 -15.54
C GLU A 12 15.70 -10.05 -14.18
N PHE A 13 16.78 -9.88 -13.41
CA PHE A 13 16.72 -9.24 -12.10
C PHE A 13 16.13 -7.82 -12.17
N GLU A 14 16.68 -6.98 -13.05
CA GLU A 14 16.23 -5.61 -13.24
C GLU A 14 14.83 -5.57 -13.85
N HIS A 15 14.57 -6.46 -14.81
CA HIS A 15 13.26 -6.57 -15.44
C HIS A 15 12.15 -6.84 -14.41
N TYR A 16 12.33 -7.86 -13.56
CA TYR A 16 11.32 -8.20 -12.55
C TYR A 16 11.16 -7.10 -11.50
N LEU A 17 12.25 -6.50 -11.02
CA LEU A 17 12.17 -5.37 -10.09
C LEU A 17 11.39 -4.20 -10.68
N ASP A 18 11.70 -3.82 -11.93
CA ASP A 18 11.02 -2.71 -12.61
C ASP A 18 9.54 -3.00 -12.90
N GLU A 19 9.22 -4.25 -13.24
CA GLU A 19 7.84 -4.64 -13.50
C GLU A 19 6.99 -4.73 -12.22
N ILE A 20 7.55 -5.25 -11.12
CA ILE A 20 6.92 -5.23 -9.78
C ILE A 20 6.66 -3.77 -9.39
N PHE A 21 7.68 -2.92 -9.49
CA PHE A 21 7.59 -1.51 -9.18
C PHE A 21 6.53 -0.78 -10.01
N ALA A 22 6.57 -0.92 -11.34
CA ALA A 22 5.61 -0.27 -12.23
C ALA A 22 4.18 -0.72 -11.94
N THR A 23 3.99 -2.01 -11.62
CA THR A 23 2.69 -2.56 -11.29
C THR A 23 2.20 -2.10 -9.92
N SER A 24 3.09 -1.99 -8.93
CA SER A 24 2.78 -1.41 -7.63
C SER A 24 2.30 0.03 -7.74
N LYS A 25 2.93 0.86 -8.59
CA LYS A 25 2.47 2.24 -8.87
C LYS A 25 1.10 2.27 -9.54
N ARG A 26 0.84 1.37 -10.50
CA ARG A 26 -0.48 1.27 -11.14
C ARG A 26 -1.56 0.82 -10.14
N ARG A 27 -1.21 -0.07 -9.21
CA ARG A 27 -2.13 -0.60 -8.21
C ARG A 27 -2.49 0.43 -7.15
N ILE A 28 -1.55 1.19 -6.61
CA ILE A 28 -1.87 2.29 -5.67
C ILE A 28 -2.73 3.37 -6.35
N ALA A 29 -2.46 3.68 -7.62
CA ALA A 29 -3.27 4.61 -8.39
C ALA A 29 -4.70 4.09 -8.63
N TYR A 30 -4.84 2.79 -8.90
CA TYR A 30 -6.14 2.13 -9.01
C TYR A 30 -6.92 2.22 -7.69
N LEU A 31 -6.28 1.90 -6.57
CA LEU A 31 -6.92 1.97 -5.25
C LEU A 31 -7.39 3.38 -4.90
N GLY A 32 -6.60 4.41 -5.21
CA GLY A 32 -7.04 5.80 -5.03
C GLY A 32 -8.30 6.18 -5.82
N LYS A 33 -8.53 5.54 -6.97
CA LYS A 33 -9.70 5.80 -7.82
C LYS A 33 -10.91 4.92 -7.49
N HIS A 34 -10.67 3.69 -7.08
CA HIS A 34 -11.68 2.65 -7.00
C HIS A 34 -11.96 2.15 -5.59
N GLY A 35 -11.11 2.47 -4.60
CA GLY A 35 -11.27 2.05 -3.20
C GLY A 35 -11.10 0.56 -2.91
N THR A 36 -11.28 -0.31 -3.90
CA THR A 36 -11.30 -1.78 -3.76
C THR A 36 -10.14 -2.47 -4.47
N ILE A 37 -9.75 -3.63 -3.95
CA ILE A 37 -8.72 -4.49 -4.57
C ILE A 37 -9.24 -5.34 -5.73
N SER A 38 -10.57 -5.48 -5.85
CA SER A 38 -11.19 -6.25 -6.92
C SER A 38 -10.93 -5.58 -8.27
N GLY A 39 -10.38 -6.33 -9.23
CA GLY A 39 -9.98 -5.82 -10.54
C GLY A 39 -8.69 -5.00 -10.55
N ALA A 40 -8.03 -4.84 -9.39
CA ALA A 40 -6.75 -4.13 -9.33
C ALA A 40 -5.66 -4.87 -10.13
N PRO A 41 -4.71 -4.14 -10.76
CA PRO A 41 -3.59 -4.75 -11.46
C PRO A 41 -2.88 -5.79 -10.58
N GLN A 42 -2.78 -7.01 -11.09
CA GLN A 42 -2.06 -8.09 -10.40
C GLN A 42 -0.55 -7.84 -10.53
N ILE A 43 0.19 -8.01 -9.43
CA ILE A 43 1.66 -8.01 -9.49
C ILE A 43 2.12 -9.18 -10.35
N VAL A 44 3.29 -9.00 -10.97
CA VAL A 44 3.95 -9.94 -11.90
C VAL A 44 3.92 -11.37 -11.38
N ALA A 45 3.66 -12.33 -12.26
CA ALA A 45 3.84 -13.74 -11.92
C ALA A 45 5.33 -14.07 -12.00
N LEU A 46 5.96 -14.37 -10.86
CA LEU A 46 7.36 -14.79 -10.86
C LEU A 46 7.52 -16.15 -11.55
N PRO A 47 8.64 -16.37 -12.26
CA PRO A 47 8.91 -17.66 -12.86
C PRO A 47 9.09 -18.75 -11.79
N PRO A 48 8.79 -20.01 -12.11
CA PRO A 48 8.75 -21.10 -11.11
C PRO A 48 10.08 -21.39 -10.40
N HIS A 49 11.21 -20.93 -10.95
CA HIS A 49 12.53 -21.15 -10.37
C HIS A 49 12.83 -20.17 -9.22
N ILE A 50 12.16 -19.01 -9.15
CA ILE A 50 12.28 -18.08 -8.03
C ILE A 50 11.50 -18.67 -6.85
N LYS A 51 12.25 -19.16 -5.85
CA LYS A 51 11.66 -19.78 -4.67
C LYS A 51 11.03 -18.72 -3.76
N ALA A 52 9.90 -19.07 -3.15
CA ALA A 52 9.30 -18.25 -2.10
C ALA A 52 10.24 -18.15 -0.90
N VAL A 53 10.46 -16.94 -0.41
CA VAL A 53 11.28 -16.63 0.76
C VAL A 53 10.41 -15.94 1.78
N GLN A 54 10.43 -16.42 3.03
CA GLN A 54 9.79 -15.71 4.12
C GLN A 54 10.75 -14.65 4.68
N PHE A 55 10.24 -13.42 4.83
CA PHE A 55 11.00 -12.26 5.31
C PHE A 55 11.80 -12.54 6.59
N ASN A 56 11.23 -13.31 7.53
CA ASN A 56 11.82 -13.62 8.84
C ASN A 56 12.51 -15.00 8.90
N SER A 57 12.84 -15.62 7.78
CA SER A 57 13.36 -17.00 7.75
C SER A 57 14.80 -17.19 8.27
N GLY A 58 15.46 -16.14 8.77
CA GLY A 58 16.88 -16.15 9.15
C GLY A 58 17.85 -16.28 7.97
N ASN A 59 17.35 -16.60 6.78
CA ASN A 59 18.10 -16.79 5.54
C ASN A 59 18.13 -15.53 4.66
N VAL A 60 17.40 -14.48 5.04
CA VAL A 60 17.43 -13.19 4.35
C VAL A 60 18.58 -12.35 4.91
N PRO A 61 19.53 -11.90 4.09
CA PRO A 61 20.58 -10.99 4.52
C PRO A 61 20.03 -9.72 5.21
N MET A 62 20.67 -9.31 6.30
CA MET A 62 20.25 -8.12 7.07
C MET A 62 20.11 -6.85 6.21
N PRO A 63 21.02 -6.54 5.26
CA PRO A 63 20.87 -5.35 4.41
C PRO A 63 19.57 -5.33 3.60
N ILE A 64 19.08 -6.51 3.19
CA ILE A 64 17.81 -6.63 2.46
C ILE A 64 16.65 -6.39 3.42
N GLN A 65 16.69 -7.02 4.61
CA GLN A 65 15.67 -6.79 5.64
C GLN A 65 15.59 -5.32 6.05
N ASP A 66 16.74 -4.66 6.26
CA ASP A 66 16.82 -3.26 6.65
C ASP A 66 16.26 -2.33 5.58
N CYS A 67 16.56 -2.59 4.30
CA CYS A 67 15.98 -1.84 3.18
C CYS A 67 14.44 -1.97 3.20
N PHE A 68 13.92 -3.19 3.28
CA PHE A 68 12.48 -3.39 3.30
C PHE A 68 11.80 -2.82 4.55
N ASN A 69 12.41 -2.92 5.72
CA ASN A 69 11.82 -2.37 6.93
C ASN A 69 11.85 -0.83 6.90
N SER A 70 13.03 -0.26 6.66
CA SER A 70 13.30 1.17 6.84
C SER A 70 12.81 2.02 5.66
N ASP A 71 13.00 1.54 4.43
CA ASP A 71 12.67 2.32 3.24
C ASP A 71 11.27 2.03 2.72
N TYR A 72 10.73 0.85 3.05
CA TYR A 72 9.51 0.32 2.45
C TYR A 72 8.34 0.15 3.44
N ALA A 73 8.38 -0.83 4.34
CA ALA A 73 7.26 -1.20 5.21
C ALA A 73 6.93 -0.10 6.23
N TYR A 74 7.88 0.30 7.08
CA TYR A 74 7.60 1.25 8.17
C TYR A 74 7.07 2.61 7.68
N PRO A 75 7.63 3.25 6.64
CA PRO A 75 7.08 4.51 6.14
C PRO A 75 5.64 4.36 5.63
N ASN A 76 5.34 3.24 4.95
CA ASN A 76 3.99 2.99 4.43
C ASN A 76 2.98 2.71 5.55
N GLU A 77 3.35 1.92 6.56
CA GLU A 77 2.50 1.65 7.72
C GLU A 77 2.24 2.92 8.53
N GLN A 78 3.27 3.74 8.76
CA GLN A 78 3.13 5.00 9.48
C GLN A 78 2.21 5.98 8.72
N GLN A 79 2.36 6.07 7.40
CA GLN A 79 1.50 6.90 6.56
C GLN A 79 0.05 6.39 6.57
N ALA A 80 -0.16 5.09 6.40
CA ALA A 80 -1.50 4.48 6.46
C ALA A 80 -2.20 4.75 7.80
N SER A 81 -1.47 4.60 8.91
CA SER A 81 -1.97 4.90 10.27
C SER A 81 -2.31 6.38 10.47
N THR A 82 -1.44 7.28 9.97
CA THR A 82 -1.66 8.73 10.01
C THR A 82 -2.91 9.11 9.21
N ASN A 83 -3.08 8.53 8.03
CA ASN A 83 -4.22 8.83 7.18
C ASN A 83 -5.54 8.39 7.84
N ASN A 84 -5.59 7.22 8.47
CA ASN A 84 -6.79 6.80 9.22
C ASN A 84 -7.18 7.83 10.29
N THR A 85 -6.20 8.34 11.04
CA THR A 85 -6.45 9.36 12.08
C THR A 85 -6.93 10.68 11.46
N ASN A 86 -6.29 11.13 10.39
CA ASN A 86 -6.63 12.37 9.68
C ASN A 86 -8.06 12.31 9.10
N VAL A 87 -8.41 11.18 8.52
CA VAL A 87 -9.71 10.93 7.89
C VAL A 87 -10.83 10.88 8.94
N ASP A 88 -10.61 10.22 10.08
CA ASP A 88 -11.57 10.24 11.21
C ASP A 88 -11.82 11.66 11.73
N GLN A 89 -10.77 12.48 11.87
CA GLN A 89 -10.89 13.88 12.31
C GLN A 89 -11.64 14.74 11.30
N ALA A 90 -11.39 14.54 10.01
CA ALA A 90 -12.13 15.25 8.96
C ALA A 90 -13.60 14.86 8.95
N LEU A 91 -13.93 13.59 9.20
CA LEU A 91 -15.31 13.13 9.29
C LEU A 91 -16.03 13.73 10.51
N ASP A 92 -15.36 13.85 11.66
CA ASP A 92 -15.93 14.53 12.83
C ASP A 92 -16.20 16.02 12.55
N ARG A 93 -15.24 16.72 11.94
CA ARG A 93 -15.41 18.12 11.51
C ARG A 93 -16.55 18.28 10.50
N TYR A 94 -16.71 17.31 9.61
CA TYR A 94 -17.81 17.28 8.66
C TYR A 94 -19.16 17.11 9.37
N ASN A 95 -19.28 16.12 10.25
CA ASN A 95 -20.51 15.83 11.01
C ASN A 95 -20.90 16.97 11.97
N THR A 96 -19.93 17.73 12.46
CA THR A 96 -20.14 18.92 13.30
C THR A 96 -20.38 20.20 12.50
N HIS A 97 -20.42 20.12 11.16
CA HIS A 97 -20.59 21.24 10.24
C HIS A 97 -19.48 22.31 10.35
N ALA A 98 -18.29 21.93 10.83
CA ALA A 98 -17.12 22.79 10.93
C ALA A 98 -16.38 22.96 9.59
N ILE A 99 -16.67 22.10 8.61
CA ILE A 99 -16.19 22.18 7.23
C ILE A 99 -17.35 21.88 6.28
N THR A 100 -17.26 22.39 5.05
CA THR A 100 -18.26 22.12 4.02
C THR A 100 -18.09 20.76 3.36
N ASP A 101 -19.08 20.38 2.57
CA ASP A 101 -19.02 19.24 1.65
C ASP A 101 -17.78 19.30 0.74
N ASP A 102 -17.52 20.45 0.13
CA ASP A 102 -16.41 20.64 -0.81
C ASP A 102 -15.06 20.60 -0.08
N ASP A 103 -14.99 21.16 1.13
CA ASP A 103 -13.78 21.09 1.96
C ASP A 103 -13.44 19.64 2.35
N PHE A 104 -14.45 18.82 2.67
CA PHE A 104 -14.25 17.41 2.98
C PHE A 104 -13.77 16.62 1.76
N ASP A 105 -14.39 16.83 0.59
CA ASP A 105 -13.95 16.15 -0.65
C ASP A 105 -12.53 16.57 -1.03
N ALA A 106 -12.21 17.87 -0.96
CA ALA A 106 -10.86 18.39 -1.22
C ALA A 106 -9.83 17.83 -0.22
N PHE A 107 -10.24 17.62 1.04
CA PHE A 107 -9.38 16.98 2.03
C PHE A 107 -9.08 15.52 1.67
N ILE A 108 -10.10 14.73 1.29
CA ILE A 108 -9.90 13.33 0.90
C ILE A 108 -9.06 13.24 -0.38
N ASP A 109 -9.26 14.12 -1.37
CA ASP A 109 -8.41 14.24 -2.56
C ASP A 109 -6.96 14.56 -2.18
N SER A 110 -6.75 15.51 -1.27
CA SER A 110 -5.42 15.84 -0.80
C SER A 110 -4.74 14.69 -0.05
N GLN A 111 -5.48 13.87 0.70
CA GLN A 111 -4.91 12.68 1.35
C GLN A 111 -4.54 11.61 0.32
N ASP A 112 -5.37 11.39 -0.69
CA ASP A 112 -5.09 10.47 -1.80
C ASP A 112 -3.79 10.84 -2.54
N ASP A 113 -3.63 12.12 -2.89
CA ASP A 113 -2.41 12.62 -3.55
C ASP A 113 -1.16 12.46 -2.67
N GLN A 114 -1.27 12.79 -1.38
CA GLN A 114 -0.17 12.62 -0.42
C GLN A 114 0.23 11.15 -0.26
N ASN A 115 -0.76 10.25 -0.17
CA ASN A 115 -0.53 8.81 -0.04
C ASN A 115 0.17 8.24 -1.27
N LYS A 116 -0.30 8.58 -2.49
CA LYS A 116 0.34 8.16 -3.74
C LYS A 116 1.77 8.69 -3.83
N ALA A 117 2.00 9.96 -3.49
CA ALA A 117 3.33 10.55 -3.52
C ALA A 117 4.30 9.87 -2.53
N ALA A 118 3.87 9.66 -1.28
CA ALA A 118 4.67 8.99 -0.25
C ALA A 118 4.98 7.53 -0.62
N PHE A 119 3.96 6.78 -1.08
CA PHE A 119 4.13 5.41 -1.56
C PHE A 119 5.13 5.33 -2.71
N ASN A 120 4.99 6.20 -3.71
CA ASN A 120 5.87 6.21 -4.88
C ASN A 120 7.31 6.58 -4.50
N ALA A 121 7.52 7.53 -3.59
CA ALA A 121 8.85 7.89 -3.12
C ALA A 121 9.52 6.73 -2.35
N SER A 122 8.75 6.01 -1.51
CA SER A 122 9.23 4.82 -0.82
C SER A 122 9.59 3.69 -1.79
N GLN A 123 8.76 3.46 -2.81
CA GLN A 123 9.02 2.51 -3.90
C GLN A 123 10.28 2.86 -4.69
N ASP A 124 10.46 4.13 -5.04
CA ASP A 124 11.62 4.60 -5.83
C ASP A 124 12.93 4.32 -5.07
N ARG A 125 12.98 4.68 -3.78
CA ARG A 125 14.15 4.42 -2.93
C ARG A 125 14.41 2.93 -2.78
N THR A 126 13.37 2.15 -2.46
CA THR A 126 13.49 0.70 -2.25
C THR A 126 14.00 0.01 -3.52
N ASN A 127 13.41 0.30 -4.69
CA ASN A 127 13.83 -0.29 -5.96
C ASN A 127 15.31 0.01 -6.26
N GLN A 128 15.75 1.25 -6.07
CA GLN A 128 17.14 1.62 -6.30
C GLN A 128 18.11 0.91 -5.35
N THR A 129 17.79 0.87 -4.05
CA THR A 129 18.62 0.19 -3.04
C THR A 129 18.71 -1.31 -3.33
N LEU A 130 17.58 -1.95 -3.66
CA LEU A 130 17.54 -3.37 -3.99
C LEU A 130 18.33 -3.70 -5.26
N LYS A 131 18.28 -2.86 -6.29
CA LYS A 131 19.12 -3.01 -7.49
C LYS A 131 20.60 -2.98 -7.14
N ASN A 132 21.03 -1.98 -6.36
CA ASN A 132 22.42 -1.86 -5.94
C ASN A 132 22.87 -3.10 -5.14
N LEU A 133 22.06 -3.54 -4.17
CA LEU A 133 22.35 -4.74 -3.38
C LEU A 133 22.45 -6.00 -4.26
N GLY A 134 21.54 -6.18 -5.22
CA GLY A 134 21.59 -7.32 -6.13
C GLY A 134 22.76 -7.29 -7.11
N HIS A 135 23.28 -6.12 -7.47
CA HIS A 135 24.50 -5.98 -8.28
C HIS A 135 25.76 -6.29 -7.48
N GLU A 136 25.81 -5.86 -6.22
CA GLU A 136 26.90 -6.17 -5.29
C GLU A 136 26.91 -7.66 -4.89
N HIS A 137 25.73 -8.26 -4.80
CA HIS A 137 25.50 -9.63 -4.35
C HIS A 137 24.56 -10.39 -5.30
N PRO A 138 25.07 -10.90 -6.44
CA PRO A 138 24.26 -11.62 -7.43
C PRO A 138 23.51 -12.83 -6.87
N GLU A 139 24.05 -13.48 -5.83
CA GLU A 139 23.43 -14.61 -5.15
C GLU A 139 22.16 -14.24 -4.35
N TRP A 140 21.89 -12.95 -4.15
CA TRP A 140 20.69 -12.46 -3.45
C TRP A 140 19.55 -12.06 -4.39
N GLN A 141 19.80 -11.97 -5.69
CA GLN A 141 18.85 -11.37 -6.65
C GLN A 141 17.48 -12.05 -6.66
N GLU A 142 17.43 -13.39 -6.62
CA GLU A 142 16.17 -14.14 -6.55
C GLU A 142 15.39 -13.82 -5.26
N GLN A 143 16.08 -13.75 -4.11
CA GLN A 143 15.46 -13.44 -2.84
C GLN A 143 14.93 -12.01 -2.82
N ILE A 144 15.69 -11.06 -3.37
CA ILE A 144 15.30 -9.66 -3.50
C ILE A 144 14.01 -9.53 -4.33
N VAL A 145 13.96 -10.16 -5.51
CA VAL A 145 12.77 -10.12 -6.38
C VAL A 145 11.56 -10.72 -5.67
N ASN A 146 11.74 -11.89 -5.03
CA ASN A 146 10.65 -12.54 -4.32
C ASN A 146 10.11 -11.69 -3.16
N LEU A 147 10.99 -11.18 -2.30
CA LEU A 147 10.59 -10.37 -1.15
C LEU A 147 9.95 -9.05 -1.59
N PHE A 148 10.43 -8.41 -2.65
CA PHE A 148 9.84 -7.17 -3.13
C PHE A 148 8.41 -7.36 -3.64
N GLN A 149 8.17 -8.48 -4.32
CA GLN A 149 6.83 -8.87 -4.73
C GLN A 149 5.92 -9.16 -3.53
N GLU A 150 6.37 -9.97 -2.57
CA GLU A 150 5.57 -10.34 -1.40
C GLU A 150 5.24 -9.11 -0.55
N SER A 151 6.22 -8.25 -0.26
CA SER A 151 6.01 -7.01 0.48
C SER A 151 5.08 -6.05 -0.28
N SER A 152 5.22 -5.95 -1.61
CA SER A 152 4.31 -5.14 -2.43
C SER A 152 2.88 -5.68 -2.38
N ASN A 153 2.69 -7.00 -2.44
CA ASN A 153 1.38 -7.64 -2.33
C ASN A 153 0.75 -7.43 -0.95
N PHE A 154 1.54 -7.50 0.13
CA PHE A 154 1.06 -7.24 1.48
C PHE A 154 0.61 -5.78 1.65
N LEU A 155 1.48 -4.82 1.32
CA LEU A 155 1.19 -3.40 1.48
C LEU A 155 0.04 -2.93 0.58
N LEU A 156 -0.03 -3.41 -0.66
CA LEU A 156 -1.12 -3.09 -1.58
C LEU A 156 -2.34 -3.98 -1.40
N GLY A 157 -2.29 -4.94 -0.48
CA GLY A 157 -3.38 -5.85 -0.17
C GLY A 157 -4.55 -5.15 0.52
N SER A 158 -5.59 -5.92 0.82
CA SER A 158 -6.82 -5.42 1.44
C SER A 158 -6.64 -4.88 2.86
N LEU A 159 -5.53 -5.18 3.53
CA LEU A 159 -5.31 -4.83 4.94
C LEU A 159 -4.66 -3.46 5.13
N VAL A 160 -3.66 -3.12 4.31
CA VAL A 160 -2.92 -1.86 4.46
C VAL A 160 -3.51 -0.80 3.51
N TRP A 161 -2.98 -0.64 2.30
CA TRP A 161 -3.46 0.41 1.40
C TRP A 161 -4.86 0.14 0.84
N GLY A 162 -5.20 -1.12 0.56
CA GLY A 162 -6.56 -1.47 0.16
C GLY A 162 -7.60 -1.08 1.21
N GLY A 163 -7.28 -1.32 2.50
CA GLY A 163 -8.16 -0.98 3.61
C GLY A 163 -8.32 0.54 3.78
N VAL A 164 -7.21 1.28 3.71
CA VAL A 164 -7.21 2.75 3.76
C VAL A 164 -8.09 3.35 2.66
N TYR A 165 -7.92 2.92 1.41
CA TYR A 165 -8.72 3.46 0.31
C TYR A 165 -10.18 3.01 0.33
N SER A 166 -10.48 1.79 0.78
CA SER A 166 -11.86 1.35 1.03
C SER A 166 -12.54 2.20 2.10
N ALA A 167 -11.81 2.60 3.16
CA ALA A 167 -12.33 3.48 4.19
C ALA A 167 -12.60 4.89 3.63
N MET A 168 -11.65 5.47 2.88
CA MET A 168 -11.83 6.78 2.23
C MET A 168 -13.04 6.80 1.28
N GLU A 169 -13.23 5.75 0.47
CA GLU A 169 -14.40 5.61 -0.41
C GLU A 169 -15.72 5.46 0.38
N SER A 170 -15.70 4.65 1.44
CA SER A 170 -16.85 4.47 2.32
C SER A 170 -17.28 5.79 2.95
N MET A 171 -16.34 6.65 3.35
CA MET A 171 -16.66 7.96 3.94
C MET A 171 -17.25 8.94 2.92
N ARG A 172 -16.76 8.97 1.68
CA ARG A 172 -17.42 9.71 0.59
C ARG A 172 -18.84 9.21 0.34
N THR A 173 -19.07 7.92 0.54
CA THR A 173 -20.41 7.33 0.39
C THR A 173 -21.31 7.65 1.58
N ILE A 174 -20.81 7.60 2.81
CA ILE A 174 -21.55 7.98 4.03
C ILE A 174 -22.00 9.44 3.94
N LYS A 175 -21.14 10.35 3.47
CA LYS A 175 -21.50 11.73 3.13
C LYS A 175 -22.73 11.80 2.21
N ARG A 176 -22.83 10.93 1.21
CA ARG A 176 -23.93 10.93 0.21
C ARG A 176 -25.23 10.30 0.72
N VAL A 177 -25.15 9.43 1.73
CA VAL A 177 -26.30 8.62 2.20
C VAL A 177 -26.90 9.16 3.49
N VAL A 178 -26.14 9.89 4.32
CA VAL A 178 -26.70 10.61 5.46
C VAL A 178 -27.34 11.89 4.93
N PRO A 179 -28.68 12.01 4.87
CA PRO A 179 -29.28 13.29 4.57
C PRO A 179 -28.85 14.25 5.69
N VAL A 180 -28.55 15.49 5.34
CA VAL A 180 -28.51 16.61 6.28
C VAL A 180 -29.75 16.50 7.16
N ILE A 181 -29.61 15.96 8.37
CA ILE A 181 -30.67 16.00 9.37
C ILE A 181 -30.59 17.40 9.92
N PRO A 182 -31.53 18.30 9.59
CA PRO A 182 -31.54 19.62 10.20
C PRO A 182 -31.86 19.37 11.67
N GLU A 183 -30.91 19.70 12.54
CA GLU A 183 -31.08 19.85 13.98
C GLU A 183 -32.02 18.83 14.65
N ALA A 184 -31.52 17.63 14.92
CA ALA A 184 -32.01 16.86 16.06
C ALA A 184 -30.81 16.30 16.82
N SER A 185 -30.40 17.07 17.83
CA SER A 185 -29.54 16.62 18.93
C SER A 185 -29.94 15.22 19.41
N GLY A 186 -29.21 14.19 19.00
CA GLY A 186 -29.65 12.82 19.24
C GLY A 186 -28.80 11.71 18.65
N ASN A 187 -27.49 11.76 18.84
CA ASN A 187 -26.60 10.59 18.96
C ASN A 187 -26.73 9.49 17.87
N ILE A 188 -26.08 9.68 16.70
CA ILE A 188 -25.94 8.68 15.62
C ILE A 188 -25.26 7.38 16.11
N ALA A 189 -24.46 7.42 17.19
CA ALA A 189 -23.90 6.20 17.81
C ALA A 189 -24.99 5.26 18.37
N ALA A 190 -26.20 5.77 18.67
CA ALA A 190 -27.34 4.94 19.06
C ALA A 190 -28.00 4.21 17.88
N TYR A 191 -27.88 4.74 16.66
CA TYR A 191 -28.41 4.10 15.45
C TYR A 191 -27.63 2.82 15.10
N PHE A 192 -26.29 2.88 15.19
CA PHE A 192 -25.43 1.73 14.88
C PHE A 192 -25.38 0.68 16.00
N LYS A 193 -25.70 1.04 17.24
CA LYS A 193 -25.76 0.08 18.37
C LYS A 193 -26.98 -0.86 18.35
N ASN A 194 -28.01 -0.56 17.55
CA ASN A 194 -29.23 -1.36 17.47
C ASN A 194 -29.30 -2.26 16.22
N GLN A 195 -28.21 -2.34 15.44
CA GLN A 195 -28.12 -3.09 14.18
C GLN A 195 -27.12 -4.27 14.25
N LEU A 196 -26.53 -4.52 15.42
CA LEU A 196 -25.75 -5.71 15.78
C LEU A 196 -26.45 -6.44 16.93
#